data_AF-A0A7C8DKT3-F1
#
_entry.id   AF-A0A7C8DKT3-F1
#
_cell.length_a   1.000
_cell.length_b   1.000
_cell.length_c   1.000
_cell.angle_alpha   90.00
_cell.angle_beta   90.00
_cell.angle_gamma   90.00
#
_symmetry.space_group_name_H-M   'P 1'
#
loop_
_entity.id
_entity.type
_entity.pdbx_description
1 polymer ?
#
loop_
_entity_poly.entity_id
_entity_poly.type
_entity_poly.pdbx_seq_one_letter_code
_entity_poly.pdbx_strand_id
1 'polypeptide(L)'
;MLNGVRVLDLCDERGYVAGWMLAELGAEVVAIEPTGGSPARRLGPFAGGKSDEGKTDASLCWWAYARNKRSAVVGVYWWQKRASHLRSQAQH
;
A
#
# COMPACT_ATOMS: atom_id res chain seq x y z
N MET A 1 8.80 -12.11 17.08
CA MET A 1 9.76 -12.90 16.26
C MET A 1 10.64 -11.99 15.41
N LEU A 2 10.14 -10.84 14.93
CA LEU A 2 10.88 -9.90 14.07
C LEU A 2 11.14 -8.54 14.74
N ASN A 3 11.13 -8.48 16.08
CA ASN A 3 11.39 -7.23 16.81
C ASN A 3 12.77 -6.67 16.43
N GLY A 4 12.81 -5.37 16.11
CA GLY A 4 14.03 -4.68 15.68
C GLY A 4 14.27 -4.71 14.16
N VAL A 5 13.51 -5.50 13.40
CA VAL A 5 13.53 -5.44 11.93
C VAL A 5 12.66 -4.30 11.44
N ARG A 6 13.17 -3.51 10.49
CA ARG A 6 12.41 -2.45 9.80
C ARG A 6 12.25 -2.80 8.33
N VAL A 7 11.05 -2.63 7.80
CA VAL A 7 10.68 -3.01 6.43
C VAL A 7 10.03 -1.82 5.74
N LEU A 8 10.53 -1.49 4.55
CA LEU A 8 9.82 -0.61 3.62
C LEU A 8 8.98 -1.49 2.70
N ASP A 9 7.66 -1.36 2.78
CA ASP A 9 6.70 -2.08 1.94
C ASP A 9 6.34 -1.18 0.74
N LEU A 10 6.96 -1.48 -0.41
CA LEU A 10 6.70 -0.82 -1.70
C LEU A 10 5.78 -1.67 -2.60
N CYS A 11 5.20 -2.74 -2.05
CA CYS A 11 4.40 -3.66 -2.85
C CYS A 11 3.04 -3.06 -3.22
N ASP A 12 2.48 -3.61 -4.29
CA ASP A 12 1.11 -3.38 -4.71
C ASP A 12 0.15 -4.41 -4.06
N GLU A 13 -1.03 -4.61 -4.65
CA GLU A 13 -2.06 -5.51 -4.14
C GLU A 13 -1.60 -6.94 -3.84
N ARG A 14 -0.54 -7.41 -4.49
CA ARG A 14 -0.03 -8.78 -4.32
C ARG A 14 0.77 -8.95 -3.03
N GLY A 15 1.31 -7.86 -2.49
CA GLY A 15 2.16 -7.87 -1.29
C GLY A 15 1.43 -7.58 0.02
N TYR A 16 0.13 -7.27 -0.02
CA TYR A 16 -0.63 -6.88 1.17
C TYR A 16 -0.54 -7.89 2.32
N VAL A 17 -0.71 -9.17 2.02
CA VAL A 17 -0.62 -10.24 3.03
C VAL A 17 0.79 -10.35 3.59
N ALA A 18 1.82 -10.25 2.74
CA ALA A 18 3.21 -10.36 3.19
C ALA A 18 3.60 -9.23 4.15
N GLY A 19 3.33 -7.98 3.77
CA GLY A 19 3.60 -6.82 4.64
C GLY A 19 2.83 -6.89 5.96
N TRP A 20 1.58 -7.34 5.91
CA TRP A 20 0.76 -7.57 7.11
C TRP A 20 1.37 -8.65 8.02
N MET A 21 1.72 -9.83 7.49
CA MET A 21 2.31 -10.92 8.27
C MET A 21 3.61 -10.49 8.97
N LEU A 22 4.47 -9.73 8.29
CA LEU A 22 5.71 -9.22 8.88
C LEU A 22 5.44 -8.28 10.06
N ALA A 23 4.44 -7.40 9.93
CA ALA A 23 4.03 -6.52 11.01
C ALA A 23 3.45 -7.29 12.21
N GLU A 24 2.59 -8.29 11.97
CA GLU A 24 2.05 -9.15 13.03
C GLU A 24 3.14 -9.96 13.76
N LEU A 25 4.22 -10.33 13.06
CA LEU A 25 5.36 -11.03 13.67
C LEU A 25 6.31 -10.10 14.45
N GLY A 26 6.05 -8.79 14.45
CA GLY A 26 6.72 -7.77 15.27
C GLY A 26 7.70 -6.87 14.51
N ALA A 27 7.72 -6.89 13.18
CA ALA A 27 8.55 -5.97 12.40
C ALA A 27 7.93 -4.56 12.37
N GLU A 28 8.77 -3.52 12.32
CA GLU A 28 8.31 -2.16 12.01
C GLU A 28 8.16 -2.03 10.49
N VAL A 29 6.92 -2.15 10.00
CA VAL A 29 6.63 -2.05 8.57
C VAL A 29 6.09 -0.66 8.25
N VAL A 30 6.70 0.00 7.25
CA VAL A 30 6.24 1.27 6.70
C VAL A 30 5.79 1.05 5.26
N ALA A 31 4.48 1.19 5.01
CA ALA A 31 3.92 1.18 3.66
C ALA A 31 4.23 2.50 2.95
N ILE A 32 4.91 2.42 1.82
CA ILE A 32 5.23 3.59 0.98
C ILE A 32 4.13 3.73 -0.07
N GLU A 33 3.27 4.72 0.12
CA GLU A 33 2.10 4.95 -0.72
C GLU A 33 2.39 6.01 -1.80
N PRO A 34 1.80 5.89 -3.01
CA PRO A 34 1.82 6.98 -3.99
C PRO A 34 0.99 8.17 -3.49
N THR A 35 1.08 9.32 -4.16
CA THR A 35 0.32 10.55 -3.81
C THR A 35 -1.19 10.35 -3.73
N GLY A 36 -1.75 9.41 -4.49
CA GLY A 36 -3.17 9.04 -4.43
C GLY A 36 -3.51 8.01 -3.32
N GLY A 37 -2.56 7.62 -2.49
CA GLY A 37 -2.70 6.53 -1.53
C GLY A 37 -2.74 5.15 -2.18
N SER A 38 -2.59 4.11 -1.35
CA SER A 38 -2.71 2.71 -1.75
C SER A 38 -4.07 2.46 -2.42
N PRO A 39 -4.13 1.69 -3.52
CA PRO A 39 -5.39 1.27 -4.14
C PRO A 39 -6.37 0.60 -3.18
N ALA A 40 -5.87 -0.17 -2.20
CA ALA A 40 -6.70 -0.81 -1.18
C ALA A 40 -7.63 0.14 -0.43
N ARG A 41 -7.23 1.41 -0.26
CA ARG A 41 -8.06 2.44 0.38
C ARG A 41 -9.40 2.69 -0.31
N ARG A 42 -9.52 2.30 -1.59
CA ARG A 42 -10.73 2.43 -2.42
C ARG A 42 -11.41 1.10 -2.70
N LEU A 43 -10.91 0.00 -2.14
CA LEU A 43 -11.54 -1.30 -2.30
C LEU A 43 -12.61 -1.49 -1.23
N GLY A 44 -13.85 -1.69 -1.66
CA GLY A 44 -14.93 -2.09 -0.76
C GLY A 44 -14.73 -3.52 -0.21
N PRO A 45 -15.55 -3.94 0.77
CA PRO A 45 -16.62 -3.17 1.42
C PRO A 45 -16.08 -2.02 2.30
N PHE A 46 -16.93 -1.02 2.54
CA PHE A 46 -16.60 0.13 3.38
C PHE A 46 -17.33 0.04 4.71
N ALA A 47 -16.65 0.43 5.80
CA ALA A 47 -17.28 0.60 7.10
C ALA A 47 -18.45 1.60 6.97
N GLY A 48 -19.65 1.21 7.42
CA GLY A 48 -20.87 2.02 7.23
C GLY A 48 -21.54 1.88 5.86
N GLY A 49 -21.03 1.02 4.96
CA GLY A 49 -21.70 0.62 3.72
C GLY A 49 -21.63 1.62 2.57
N LYS A 50 -20.99 2.77 2.75
CA LYS A 50 -20.80 3.78 1.69
C LYS A 50 -19.32 4.04 1.48
N SER A 51 -18.87 4.05 0.22
CA SER A 51 -17.67 4.78 -0.13
C SER A 51 -18.02 6.25 0.01
N ASP A 52 -17.63 6.89 1.12
CA ASP A 52 -17.68 8.34 1.16
C ASP A 52 -16.82 8.84 0.00
N GLU A 53 -17.44 9.53 -0.97
CA GLU A 53 -16.82 10.06 -2.18
C GLU A 53 -15.70 11.04 -1.77
N GLY A 54 -14.52 10.51 -1.52
CA GLY A 54 -13.35 11.26 -1.04
C GLY A 54 -12.77 10.81 0.32
N LYS A 55 -13.49 10.06 1.16
CA LYS A 55 -12.87 9.48 2.37
C LYS A 55 -12.31 8.10 2.07
N THR A 56 -11.03 8.08 1.74
CA THR A 56 -10.23 6.88 1.44
C THR A 56 -9.89 6.03 2.67
N ASP A 57 -10.46 6.32 3.84
CA ASP A 57 -10.08 5.68 5.11
C ASP A 57 -11.18 4.79 5.73
N ALA A 58 -12.20 4.42 4.94
CA ALA A 58 -13.27 3.52 5.40
C ALA A 58 -13.19 2.11 4.80
N SER A 59 -12.19 1.82 3.94
CA SER A 59 -12.06 0.51 3.33
C SER A 59 -11.74 -0.57 4.36
N LEU A 60 -12.59 -1.60 4.42
CA LEU A 60 -12.33 -2.77 5.26
C LEU A 60 -11.14 -3.60 4.74
N CYS A 61 -10.88 -3.57 3.44
CA CYS A 61 -9.68 -4.18 2.85
C CYS A 61 -8.42 -3.48 3.35
N TRP A 62 -8.39 -2.14 3.31
CA TRP A 62 -7.28 -1.37 3.86
C TRP A 62 -7.09 -1.64 5.35
N TRP A 63 -8.16 -1.59 6.14
CA TRP A 63 -8.07 -1.86 7.58
C TRP A 63 -7.55 -3.27 7.88
N ALA A 64 -7.95 -4.28 7.11
CA ALA A 64 -7.50 -5.65 7.33
C ALA A 64 -5.98 -5.81 7.11
N TYR A 65 -5.44 -5.27 6.02
CA TYR A 65 -4.07 -5.54 5.60
C TYR A 65 -3.07 -4.42 5.90
N ALA A 66 -3.53 -3.23 6.26
CA ALA A 66 -2.67 -2.12 6.67
C ALA A 66 -2.48 -2.00 8.19
N ARG A 67 -3.26 -2.74 8.98
CA ARG A 67 -3.12 -2.72 10.45
C ARG A 67 -1.70 -3.07 10.87
N ASN A 68 -1.27 -2.47 11.98
CA ASN A 68 0.07 -2.59 12.55
C ASN A 68 1.21 -2.08 11.64
N LYS A 69 0.90 -1.53 10.46
CA LYS A 69 1.86 -0.82 9.61
C LYS A 69 1.73 0.69 9.85
N ARG A 70 2.85 1.40 9.71
CA ARG A 70 2.87 2.84 9.48
C ARG A 70 2.73 3.09 7.99
N SER A 71 2.35 4.30 7.57
CA SER A 71 2.41 4.67 6.16
C SER A 71 3.00 6.04 5.93
N ALA A 72 3.66 6.20 4.78
CA ALA A 72 4.22 7.45 4.31
C ALA A 72 3.90 7.62 2.83
N VAL A 73 3.42 8.80 2.45
CA VAL A 73 3.16 9.14 1.05
C VAL A 73 4.44 9.69 0.43
N VAL A 74 4.85 9.13 -0.70
CA VAL A 74 6.02 9.59 -1.46
C VAL A 74 5.60 10.03 -2.86
N GLY A 75 5.99 11.26 -3.20
CA GLY A 75 5.85 11.82 -4.54
C GLY A 75 6.82 11.16 -5.52
N VAL A 76 6.34 10.21 -6.31
CA VAL A 76 7.15 9.51 -7.33
C VAL A 76 7.19 10.29 -8.65
N TYR A 77 7.85 11.44 -8.67
CA TYR A 77 8.18 12.12 -9.94
C TYR A 77 9.17 11.29 -10.79
N TRP A 78 10.04 10.50 -10.14
CA TRP A 78 11.10 9.73 -10.80
C TRP A 78 10.72 8.28 -11.16
N TRP A 79 9.84 7.63 -10.40
CA TRP A 79 9.52 6.20 -10.57
C TRP A 79 8.51 5.94 -11.70
N GLN A 80 7.56 6.86 -11.92
CA GLN A 80 6.56 6.73 -13.00
C GLN A 80 7.18 6.80 -14.40
N LYS A 81 8.21 7.63 -14.62
CA LYS A 81 8.92 7.74 -15.91
C LYS A 81 9.65 6.46 -16.31
N ARG A 82 10.24 5.74 -15.36
CA ARG A 82 11.01 4.51 -15.67
C ARG A 82 10.09 3.34 -16.03
N ALA A 83 8.97 3.19 -15.34
CA ALA A 83 8.00 2.13 -15.60
C ALA A 83 7.21 2.33 -16.91
N SER A 84 6.95 3.58 -17.33
CA SER A 84 6.38 3.87 -18.66
C SER A 84 7.40 3.67 -19.78
N HIS A 85 8.67 4.05 -19.56
CA HIS A 85 9.76 3.82 -20.52
C HIS A 85 10.05 2.33 -20.76
N LEU A 86 9.99 1.48 -19.73
CA LEU A 86 10.18 0.03 -19.89
C LEU A 86 9.00 -0.66 -20.59
N ARG A 87 7.78 -0.14 -20.46
CA ARG A 87 6.60 -0.67 -21.19
C ARG A 87 6.58 -0.29 -22.67
N SER A 88 7.11 0.88 -23.05
CA SER A 88 7.23 1.26 -24.46
C SER A 88 8.34 0.49 -25.20
N GLN A 89 9.37 0.03 -24.48
CA GLN A 89 10.49 -0.74 -25.05
C GLN A 89 10.16 -2.23 -25.24
N ALA A 90 9.10 -2.75 -24.60
CA ALA A 90 8.65 -4.13 -24.75
C ALA A 90 7.57 -4.31 -25.85
N GLN A 91 7.19 -3.23 -26.53
CA GLN A 91 6.21 -3.21 -27.64
C GLN A 91 6.88 -2.97 -29.00
N HIS A 92 8.21 -2.99 -29.05
CA HIS A 92 9.05 -2.99 -30.24
C HIS A 92 9.98 -4.20 -30.20
#